data_AF-A0A4Y7SH35-F1
#
_entry.id   AF-A0A4Y7SH35-F1
#
_cell.length_a   1.000
_cell.length_b   1.000
_cell.length_c   1.000
_cell.angle_alpha   90.00
_cell.angle_beta   90.00
_cell.angle_gamma   90.00
#
_symmetry.space_group_name_H-M   'P 1'
#
loop_
_entity.id
_entity.type
_entity.pdbx_description
1 polymer ?
#
loop_
_entity_poly.entity_id
_entity_poly.type
_entity_poly.pdbx_seq_one_letter_code
_entity_poly.pdbx_strand_id
1 'polypeptide(L)'
;CLPDVVCPTLSARRCLPDAVCPTLSARRCLPDVVCPTLSARRCLPDVVCPTLSARRCLPDVVCPTLSARRCLPDVVCPTLSARRCLPDVVCPTLS
;
A
#
# COMPACT_ATOMS: atom_id res chain seq x y z
N CYS A 1 19.74 3.88 -14.47
CA CYS A 1 19.14 2.60 -14.05
C CYS A 1 18.81 2.72 -12.57
N LEU A 2 17.53 2.79 -12.21
CA LEU A 2 17.12 2.66 -10.81
C LEU A 2 17.36 1.19 -10.42
N PRO A 3 17.98 0.89 -9.27
CA PRO A 3 18.25 -0.49 -8.92
C PRO A 3 16.98 -1.15 -8.40
N ASP A 4 16.55 -2.23 -9.06
CA ASP A 4 15.60 -3.20 -8.51
C ASP A 4 16.11 -3.71 -7.15
N VAL A 5 15.24 -3.73 -6.15
CA VAL A 5 15.60 -4.26 -4.83
C VAL A 5 14.83 -5.55 -4.57
N VAL A 6 15.58 -6.65 -4.48
CA VAL A 6 15.06 -7.96 -4.08
C VAL A 6 15.69 -8.36 -2.75
N CYS A 7 14.87 -8.47 -1.71
CA CYS A 7 15.32 -8.89 -0.38
C CYS A 7 14.19 -9.54 0.42
N PRO A 8 14.48 -10.33 1.46
CA PRO A 8 13.43 -10.93 2.31
C PRO A 8 12.65 -9.88 3.10
N THR A 9 13.29 -8.76 3.46
CA THR A 9 12.72 -7.68 4.25
C THR A 9 13.33 -6.36 3.84
N LEU A 10 12.49 -5.36 3.59
CA LEU A 10 12.93 -4.01 3.21
C LEU A 10 12.42 -2.99 4.21
N SER A 11 13.35 -2.26 4.84
CA SER A 11 13.05 -1.14 5.73
C SER A 11 13.72 0.13 5.23
N ALA A 12 12.95 1.13 4.79
CA ALA A 12 13.51 2.33 4.18
C ALA A 12 12.75 3.61 4.56
N ARG A 13 13.45 4.76 4.51
CA ARG A 13 12.76 6.07 4.57
C ARG A 13 12.00 6.34 3.27
N ARG A 14 12.60 5.99 2.14
CA ARG A 14 11.99 6.01 0.80
C ARG A 14 12.34 4.68 0.15
N CYS A 15 11.35 3.89 -0.22
CA CYS A 15 11.57 2.76 -1.12
C CYS A 15 11.73 3.33 -2.53
N LEU A 16 12.62 2.72 -3.32
CA LEU A 16 12.80 3.00 -4.75
C LEU A 16 11.57 2.51 -5.55
N PRO A 17 11.33 3.03 -6.76
CA PRO A 17 10.45 2.34 -7.71
C PRO A 17 11.03 0.95 -7.95
N ASP A 18 10.16 -0.06 -8.00
CA ASP A 18 10.51 -1.47 -8.19
C ASP A 18 11.17 -2.14 -6.96
N ALA A 19 10.32 -2.55 -6.00
CA ALA A 19 10.74 -3.34 -4.86
C ALA A 19 9.92 -4.64 -4.76
N VAL A 20 10.63 -5.77 -4.68
CA VAL A 20 10.02 -7.09 -4.50
C VAL A 20 10.57 -7.70 -3.21
N CYS A 21 9.71 -7.79 -2.19
CA CYS A 21 10.07 -8.41 -0.93
C CYS A 21 8.84 -9.02 -0.23
N PRO A 22 8.99 -10.08 0.58
CA PRO A 22 7.93 -10.60 1.44
C PRO A 22 7.30 -9.55 2.37
N THR A 23 8.14 -8.69 2.94
CA THR A 23 7.75 -7.68 3.94
C THR A 23 8.40 -6.34 3.62
N LEU A 24 7.59 -5.30 3.48
CA LEU A 24 8.07 -3.94 3.22
C LEU A 24 7.58 -2.95 4.28
N SER A 25 8.51 -2.19 4.85
CA SER A 25 8.24 -1.13 5.81
C SER A 25 8.88 0.19 5.37
N ALA A 26 8.07 1.21 5.10
CA ALA A 26 8.56 2.48 4.58
C ALA A 26 7.92 3.73 5.20
N ARG A 27 8.64 4.86 5.21
CA ARG A 27 7.94 6.16 5.41
C ARG A 27 7.22 6.60 4.14
N ARG A 28 7.80 6.35 2.97
CA ARG A 28 7.21 6.63 1.66
C ARG A 28 7.54 5.45 0.74
N CYS A 29 6.54 4.70 0.32
CA CYS A 29 6.68 3.76 -0.80
C CYS A 29 6.56 4.56 -2.09
N LEU A 30 7.48 4.37 -3.05
CA LEU A 30 7.36 4.80 -4.45
C LEU A 30 6.49 3.78 -5.22
N PRO A 31 6.02 4.09 -6.44
CA PRO A 31 5.18 3.17 -7.24
C PRO A 31 5.87 1.84 -7.54
N ASP A 32 5.08 0.87 -7.98
CA ASP A 32 5.53 -0.47 -8.42
C ASP A 32 6.13 -1.31 -7.29
N VAL A 33 5.32 -1.53 -6.24
CA VAL A 33 5.70 -2.38 -5.12
C VAL A 33 4.83 -3.64 -5.11
N VAL A 34 5.50 -4.80 -5.14
CA VAL A 34 4.86 -6.10 -5.00
C VAL A 34 5.38 -6.77 -3.74
N CYS A 35 4.51 -6.88 -2.74
CA CYS A 35 4.82 -7.60 -1.51
C CYS A 35 3.58 -8.26 -0.89
N PRO A 36 3.73 -9.39 -0.18
CA PRO A 36 2.68 -9.96 0.66
C PRO A 36 2.15 -8.99 1.73
N THR A 37 3.06 -8.23 2.36
CA THR A 37 2.77 -7.36 3.49
C THR A 37 3.44 -6.01 3.32
N LEU A 38 2.65 -4.93 3.36
CA LEU A 38 3.14 -3.56 3.24
C LEU A 38 2.71 -2.71 4.43
N SER A 39 3.68 -2.04 5.05
CA SER A 39 3.46 -1.03 6.09
C SER A 39 4.10 0.30 5.69
N ALA A 40 3.28 1.35 5.53
CA ALA A 40 3.82 2.67 5.17
C ALA A 40 3.15 3.87 5.85
N ARG A 41 3.89 4.99 5.98
CA ARG A 41 3.23 6.26 6.34
C ARG A 41 2.50 6.89 5.16
N ARG A 42 3.03 6.74 3.94
CA ARG A 42 2.42 7.14 2.68
C ARG A 42 2.71 6.05 1.64
N CYS A 43 1.68 5.40 1.14
CA CYS A 43 1.77 4.57 -0.08
C CYS A 43 1.47 5.44 -1.28
N LEU A 44 2.35 5.43 -2.29
CA LEU A 44 2.11 6.00 -3.64
C LEU A 44 1.29 5.01 -4.50
N PRO A 45 0.78 5.42 -5.69
CA PRO A 45 -0.05 4.57 -6.54
C PRO A 45 0.66 3.29 -7.01
N ASP A 46 -0.12 2.35 -7.54
CA ASP A 46 0.34 1.09 -8.12
C ASP A 46 0.96 0.12 -7.10
N VAL A 47 0.20 -0.13 -6.03
CA VAL A 47 0.59 -1.09 -4.99
C VAL A 47 -0.33 -2.31 -5.05
N VAL A 48 0.30 -3.47 -5.22
CA VAL A 48 -0.39 -4.77 -5.17
C VAL A 48 0.14 -5.56 -3.99
N CYS A 49 -0.71 -5.77 -2.99
CA CYS A 49 -0.38 -6.60 -1.84
C CYS A 49 -1.62 -7.30 -1.24
N PRO A 50 -1.48 -8.51 -0.67
CA PRO A 50 -2.50 -9.14 0.17
C PRO A 50 -2.96 -8.27 1.35
N THR A 51 -2.00 -7.62 2.02
CA THR A 51 -2.23 -6.85 3.25
C THR A 51 -1.54 -5.50 3.19
N LEU A 52 -2.31 -4.43 3.35
CA LEU A 52 -1.80 -3.06 3.38
C LEU A 52 -2.17 -2.35 4.67
N SER A 53 -1.16 -1.78 5.33
CA SER A 53 -1.33 -0.88 6.47
C SER A 53 -0.69 0.47 6.19
N ALA A 54 -1.49 1.54 6.14
CA ALA A 54 -0.95 2.88 5.91
C ALA A 54 -1.61 4.03 6.66
N ARG A 55 -0.86 5.10 6.92
CA ARG A 55 -1.49 6.35 7.43
C ARG A 55 -2.23 7.12 6.34
N ARG A 56 -1.73 7.06 5.11
CA ARG A 56 -2.36 7.63 3.91
C ARG A 56 -2.12 6.68 2.75
N CYS A 57 -3.20 6.16 2.16
CA CYS A 57 -3.16 5.45 0.87
C CYS A 57 -3.47 6.45 -0.24
N LEU A 58 -2.61 6.53 -1.26
CA LEU A 58 -2.87 7.22 -2.54
C LEU A 58 -3.74 6.32 -3.46
N PRO A 59 -4.28 6.85 -4.58
CA PRO A 59 -5.16 6.10 -5.48
C PRO A 59 -4.48 4.86 -6.09
N ASP A 60 -5.28 4.00 -6.72
CA ASP A 60 -4.85 2.80 -7.43
C ASP A 60 -4.23 1.73 -6.53
N VAL A 61 -4.95 1.39 -5.46
CA VAL A 61 -4.55 0.33 -4.52
C VAL A 61 -5.49 -0.85 -4.64
N VAL A 62 -4.92 -2.02 -4.91
CA VAL A 62 -5.64 -3.29 -4.96
C VAL A 62 -5.09 -4.22 -3.89
N CYS A 63 -5.91 -4.52 -2.88
CA CYS A 63 -5.55 -5.48 -1.83
C CYS A 63 -6.78 -6.18 -1.23
N PRO A 64 -6.68 -7.46 -0.86
CA PRO A 64 -7.67 -8.18 -0.05
C PRO A 64 -8.05 -7.45 1.25
N THR A 65 -7.04 -6.90 1.94
CA THR A 65 -7.21 -6.26 3.24
C THR A 65 -6.46 -4.93 3.29
N LEU A 66 -7.18 -3.86 3.66
CA LEU A 66 -6.62 -2.52 3.80
C LEU A 66 -6.95 -1.93 5.17
N SER A 67 -5.93 -1.46 5.88
CA SER A 67 -6.08 -0.66 7.08
C SER A 67 -5.45 0.70 6.88
N ALA A 68 -6.24 1.78 6.94
CA ALA A 68 -5.69 3.12 6.82
C ALA A 68 -6.38 4.21 7.61
N ARG A 69 -5.63 5.26 7.97
CA ARG A 69 -6.24 6.46 8.58
C ARG A 69 -6.95 7.35 7.57
N ARG A 70 -6.48 7.37 6.32
CA ARG A 70 -7.06 8.12 5.20
C ARG A 70 -6.87 7.32 3.92
N CYS A 71 -7.97 7.01 3.24
CA CYS A 71 -7.98 6.43 1.90
C CYS A 71 -8.33 7.53 0.88
N LEU A 72 -7.52 7.61 -0.18
CA LEU A 72 -7.80 8.38 -1.40
C LEU A 72 -8.75 7.56 -2.32
N PRO A 73 -9.33 8.16 -3.38
CA PRO A 73 -10.21 7.45 -4.32
C PRO A 73 -9.50 6.28 -5.01
N ASP A 74 -10.26 5.44 -5.72
CA ASP A 74 -9.75 4.33 -6.53
C ASP A 74 -9.08 3.21 -5.71
N VAL A 75 -9.72 2.86 -4.59
CA VAL A 75 -9.30 1.73 -3.73
C VAL A 75 -10.28 0.58 -3.91
N VAL A 76 -9.75 -0.59 -4.26
CA VAL A 76 -10.52 -1.82 -4.40
C VAL A 76 -10.02 -2.83 -3.36
N CYS A 77 -10.86 -3.13 -2.37
CA CYS A 77 -10.53 -4.11 -1.36
C CYS A 77 -11.77 -4.82 -0.78
N PRO A 78 -11.77 -6.15 -0.59
CA PRO A 78 -12.79 -6.89 0.14
C PRO A 78 -13.04 -6.35 1.56
N THR A 79 -11.97 -6.04 2.30
CA THR A 79 -12.04 -5.55 3.68
C THR A 79 -11.29 -4.24 3.83
N LEU A 80 -11.97 -3.22 4.38
CA LEU A 80 -11.41 -1.90 4.61
C LEU A 80 -11.66 -1.45 6.05
N SER A 81 -10.59 -1.20 6.79
CA SER A 81 -10.67 -0.49 8.06
C SER A 81 -10.14 0.93 7.91
N ALA A 82 -11.02 1.94 7.96
CA ALA A 82 -10.60 3.32 7.73
C ALA A 82 -11.33 4.39 8.53
N ARG A 83 -10.57 5.40 8.98
CA ARG A 83 -11.15 6.57 9.68
C ARG A 83 -11.76 7.60 8.75
N ARG A 84 -11.27 7.71 7.52
CA ARG A 84 -11.74 8.63 6.49
C ARG A 84 -11.50 8.01 5.12
N CYS A 85 -12.55 7.93 4.32
CA CYS A 85 -12.51 7.52 2.93
C CYS A 85 -12.97 8.68 2.05
N LEU A 86 -12.30 8.86 0.92
CA LEU A 86 -12.79 9.69 -0.18
C LEU A 86 -13.81 8.87 -1.01
N PRO A 87 -14.59 9.51 -1.90
CA PRO A 87 -15.47 8.79 -2.83
C PRO A 87 -14.69 7.77 -3.69
N ASP A 88 -15.41 6.86 -4.35
CA ASP A 88 -14.85 5.85 -5.26
C ASP A 88 -14.03 4.75 -4.58
N VAL A 89 -14.51 4.30 -3.42
CA VAL A 89 -14.00 3.11 -2.73
C VAL A 89 -14.97 1.96 -2.93
N VAL A 90 -14.46 0.86 -3.50
CA VAL A 90 -15.24 -0.38 -3.68
C VAL A 90 -14.83 -1.37 -2.59
N CYS A 91 -15.69 -1.51 -1.58
CA CYS A 91 -15.45 -2.42 -0.46
C CYS A 91 -16.75 -3.05 0.08
N PRO A 92 -16.89 -4.39 0.07
CA PRO A 92 -18.05 -5.06 0.64
C PRO A 92 -18.07 -5.05 2.17
N THR A 93 -16.92 -4.90 2.84
CA THR A 93 -16.85 -4.84 4.31
C THR A 93 -16.02 -3.65 4.80
N LEU A 94 -16.72 -2.59 5.21
CA LEU A 94 -16.12 -1.36 5.72
C LEU A 94 -16.32 -1.27 7.24
N SER A 95 -15.21 -1.13 7.97
CA SER A 95 -15.15 -1.04 9.45
C SER A 95 -14.52 0.26 9.95
#